data_AF-A0A7Z7YSP8-F1
#
_entry.id   AF-A0A7Z7YSP8-F1
#
_cell.length_a   1.000
_cell.length_b   1.000
_cell.length_c   1.000
_cell.angle_alpha   90.00
_cell.angle_beta   90.00
_cell.angle_gamma   90.00
#
_symmetry.space_group_name_H-M   'P 1'
#
loop_
_entity.id
_entity.type
_entity.pdbx_description
1 polymer ?
#
loop_
_entity_poly.entity_id
_entity_poly.type
_entity_poly.pdbx_seq_one_letter_code
_entity_poly.pdbx_strand_id
1 'polypeptide(L)'
;HKSYKVMNIPLVPEVTPPDELFKINPNKCIALKISEDKLNLIRKQRLKQLGLGEHARYATEDRIKEEIQYFEKIVEKIGCPVIDVSDKAIEETANDVIQIIESKA
;
A
#
# COMPACT_ATOMS: atom_id res chain seq x y z
N HIS A 1 23.14 -12.52 -0.80
CA HIS A 1 22.16 -11.42 -0.68
C HIS A 1 21.97 -10.75 -2.04
N LYS A 2 20.81 -10.96 -2.68
CA LYS A 2 20.41 -10.13 -3.83
C LYS A 2 19.84 -8.82 -3.30
N SER A 3 20.20 -7.71 -3.94
CA SER A 3 19.68 -6.38 -3.60
C SER A 3 18.87 -5.85 -4.77
N TYR A 4 17.64 -5.43 -4.50
CA TYR A 4 16.75 -4.86 -5.50
C TYR A 4 16.72 -3.34 -5.38
N LYS A 5 16.78 -2.65 -6.52
CA LYS A 5 16.48 -1.22 -6.57
C LYS A 5 14.95 -1.08 -6.58
N VAL A 6 14.41 -0.47 -5.54
CA VAL A 6 12.96 -0.34 -5.33
C VAL A 6 12.57 1.13 -5.27
N MET A 7 11.33 1.41 -5.62
CA MET A 7 10.71 2.73 -5.50
C MET A 7 9.32 2.55 -4.90
N ASN A 8 9.01 3.33 -3.86
CA ASN A 8 7.70 3.31 -3.21
C ASN A 8 6.85 4.46 -3.74
N ILE A 9 5.65 4.15 -4.24
CA ILE A 9 4.68 5.13 -4.70
C ILE A 9 3.47 5.06 -3.78
N PRO A 10 3.15 6.13 -3.02
CA PRO A 10 1.94 6.17 -2.23
C PRO A 10 0.72 6.33 -3.15
N LEU A 11 -0.32 5.53 -2.90
CA LEU A 11 -1.61 5.68 -3.59
C LEU A 11 -2.60 6.36 -2.64
N VAL A 12 -2.68 7.69 -2.74
CA VAL A 12 -3.62 8.51 -1.96
C VAL A 12 -4.46 9.39 -2.92
N PRO A 13 -5.74 9.64 -2.61
CA PRO A 13 -6.64 10.41 -3.48
C PRO A 13 -6.12 11.80 -3.89
N GLU A 14 -5.33 12.46 -3.04
CA GLU A 14 -4.78 13.81 -3.28
C GLU A 14 -3.60 13.83 -4.25
N VAL A 15 -3.00 12.67 -4.53
CA VAL A 15 -1.80 12.54 -5.34
C VAL A 15 -2.09 11.64 -6.52
N THR A 16 -2.17 12.24 -7.71
CA THR A 16 -2.24 11.50 -8.95
C THR A 16 -0.91 10.77 -9.18
N PRO A 17 -0.92 9.44 -9.40
CA PRO A 17 0.29 8.70 -9.70
C PRO A 17 0.85 9.17 -11.05
N PRO A 18 2.18 9.15 -11.22
CA PRO A 18 2.79 9.54 -12.49
C PRO A 18 2.33 8.61 -13.63
N ASP A 19 2.10 9.16 -14.82
CA ASP A 19 1.63 8.40 -16.00
C ASP A 19 2.57 7.25 -16.36
N GLU A 20 3.86 7.42 -16.07
CA GLU A 20 4.89 6.39 -16.26
C GLU A 20 4.57 5.11 -15.50
N LEU A 21 3.90 5.19 -14.34
CA LEU A 21 3.52 4.02 -13.55
C LEU A 21 2.70 3.02 -14.36
N PHE A 22 1.79 3.52 -15.20
CA PHE A 22 0.93 2.69 -16.04
C PHE A 22 1.62 2.17 -17.30
N LYS A 23 2.83 2.64 -17.60
CA LYS A 23 3.66 2.20 -18.73
C LYS A 23 4.72 1.16 -18.32
N ILE A 24 4.97 1.01 -17.02
CA ILE A 24 5.89 0.01 -16.47
C ILE A 24 5.28 -1.39 -16.67
N ASN A 25 6.13 -2.39 -16.93
CA ASN A 25 5.70 -3.78 -16.98
C ASN A 25 5.00 -4.15 -15.64
N PRO A 26 3.71 -4.54 -15.64
CA PRO A 26 2.96 -4.84 -14.43
C PRO A 26 3.58 -5.95 -13.57
N ASN A 27 4.37 -6.85 -14.17
CA ASN A 27 5.10 -7.89 -13.42
C ASN A 27 6.23 -7.34 -12.55
N LYS A 28 6.62 -6.07 -12.73
CA LYS A 28 7.60 -5.37 -11.87
C LYS A 28 6.93 -4.49 -10.82
N CYS A 29 5.61 -4.38 -10.84
CA CYS A 29 4.83 -3.64 -9.87
C CYS A 29 4.24 -4.63 -8.87
N ILE A 30 4.26 -4.28 -7.58
CA ILE A 30 3.56 -5.04 -6.54
C ILE A 30 2.76 -4.04 -5.72
N ALA A 31 1.47 -4.28 -5.60
CA ALA A 31 0.59 -3.47 -4.78
C ALA A 31 0.50 -4.07 -3.36
N LEU A 32 0.64 -3.22 -2.34
CA LEU A 32 0.53 -3.62 -0.94
C LEU A 32 -0.78 -3.11 -0.36
N LYS A 33 -1.66 -4.02 0.05
CA LYS A 33 -2.97 -3.70 0.63
C LYS A 33 -2.95 -3.97 2.14
N ILE A 34 -3.62 -3.10 2.89
CA ILE A 34 -3.86 -3.27 4.32
C ILE A 34 -5.36 -3.20 4.59
N SER A 35 -5.85 -3.96 5.56
CA SER A 35 -7.25 -3.93 5.98
C SER A 35 -7.59 -2.60 6.66
N GLU A 36 -8.86 -2.20 6.51
CA GLU A 36 -9.37 -0.94 7.06
C GLU A 36 -9.17 -0.87 8.58
N ASP A 37 -9.51 -1.95 9.28
CA ASP A 37 -9.41 -2.05 10.74
C ASP A 37 -7.97 -1.90 11.23
N LYS A 38 -7.02 -2.58 10.56
CA LYS A 38 -5.59 -2.52 10.92
C LYS A 38 -5.02 -1.14 10.63
N LEU A 39 -5.36 -0.54 9.49
CA LEU A 39 -4.94 0.80 9.13
C LEU A 39 -5.47 1.83 10.14
N ASN A 40 -6.74 1.72 10.53
CA ASN A 40 -7.34 2.60 11.52
C ASN A 40 -6.63 2.49 12.87
N LEU A 41 -6.38 1.26 13.34
CA LEU A 41 -5.66 1.00 14.58
C LEU A 41 -4.26 1.65 14.57
N ILE A 42 -3.49 1.45 13.49
CA ILE A 42 -2.15 2.04 13.33
C ILE A 42 -2.23 3.58 13.33
N ARG A 43 -3.21 4.17 12.65
CA ARG A 43 -3.40 5.64 12.62
C ARG A 43 -3.74 6.19 13.99
N LYS A 44 -4.65 5.57 14.74
CA LYS A 44 -4.98 5.97 16.12
C LYS A 44 -3.77 5.91 17.04
N GLN A 45 -2.98 4.83 16.96
CA GLN A 45 -1.74 4.70 17.72
C GLN A 45 -0.74 5.83 17.41
N ARG A 46 -0.57 6.18 16.12
CA ARG A 46 0.31 7.29 15.71
C ARG A 46 -0.19 8.65 16.22
N LEU A 47 -1.49 8.92 16.15
CA LEU A 47 -2.07 10.16 16.67
C LEU A 47 -1.83 10.30 18.18
N LYS A 48 -2.03 9.20 18.93
CA LYS A 48 -1.75 9.15 20.37
C LYS A 48 -0.28 9.43 20.68
N GLN A 49 0.64 8.87 19.90
CA GLN A 49 2.09 9.12 20.06
C GLN A 49 2.46 10.58 19.79
N LEU A 50 1.73 11.27 18.91
CA LEU A 50 1.93 12.69 18.59
C LEU A 50 1.22 13.64 19.57
N GLY A 51 0.54 13.13 20.61
CA GLY A 51 -0.22 13.93 21.56
C GLY A 51 -1.48 14.58 20.98
N LEU A 52 -1.95 14.11 19.81
CA LEU A 52 -3.15 14.59 19.15
C LEU A 52 -4.35 13.73 19.56
N GLY A 53 -5.52 14.35 19.78
CA GLY A 53 -6.75 13.63 20.12
C GLY A 53 -7.25 12.73 18.98
N GLU A 54 -7.99 11.67 19.31
CA GLU A 54 -8.46 10.65 18.35
C GLU A 54 -9.43 11.16 17.27
N HIS A 55 -9.82 12.44 17.32
CA HIS A 55 -10.83 13.05 16.45
C HIS A 55 -10.29 13.82 15.25
N ALA A 56 -9.02 13.62 14.87
CA ALA A 56 -8.53 14.17 13.61
C ALA A 56 -9.30 13.53 12.44
N ARG A 57 -9.82 14.35 11.51
CA ARG A 57 -10.48 13.93 10.24
C ARG A 57 -9.72 12.85 9.45
N TYR A 58 -8.44 12.65 9.76
CA TYR A 58 -7.53 11.65 9.20
C TYR A 58 -7.84 10.18 9.58
N ALA A 59 -8.66 9.93 10.60
CA ALA A 59 -8.99 8.58 11.10
C ALA A 59 -10.50 8.22 10.99
N THR A 60 -11.28 8.98 10.22
CA THR A 60 -12.70 8.63 9.99
C THR A 60 -12.78 7.44 9.04
N GLU A 61 -13.62 6.45 9.38
CA GLU A 61 -13.81 5.23 8.58
C GLU A 61 -14.12 5.53 7.10
N ASP A 62 -14.94 6.55 6.83
CA ASP A 62 -15.27 6.99 5.46
C ASP A 62 -14.04 7.38 4.65
N ARG A 63 -13.06 7.99 5.30
CA ARG A 63 -11.82 8.41 4.65
C ARG A 63 -10.92 7.22 4.32
N ILE A 64 -10.86 6.23 5.22
CA ILE A 64 -10.13 4.98 4.97
C ILE A 64 -10.78 4.24 3.79
N LYS A 65 -12.12 4.16 3.75
CA LYS A 65 -12.85 3.56 2.62
C LYS A 65 -12.55 4.26 1.31
N GLU A 66 -12.51 5.59 1.28
CA GLU A 66 -12.14 6.37 0.09
C GLU A 66 -10.73 6.01 -0.40
N GLU A 67 -9.75 5.92 0.50
CA GLU A 67 -8.38 5.55 0.18
C GLU A 67 -8.26 4.11 -0.37
N ILE A 68 -8.97 3.15 0.25
CA ILE A 68 -8.98 1.76 -0.24
C ILE A 68 -9.64 1.66 -1.62
N GLN A 69 -10.77 2.35 -1.82
CA GLN A 69 -11.43 2.38 -3.14
C GLN A 69 -10.53 3.02 -4.21
N TYR A 70 -9.81 4.08 -3.86
CA TYR A 70 -8.85 4.71 -4.75
C TYR A 70 -7.71 3.75 -5.09
N PHE A 71 -7.13 3.09 -4.08
CA PHE A 71 -6.10 2.07 -4.27
C PHE A 71 -6.58 0.97 -5.23
N GLU A 72 -7.76 0.41 -5.01
CA GLU A 72 -8.32 -0.66 -5.85
C GLU A 72 -8.47 -0.23 -7.31
N LYS A 73 -9.00 0.97 -7.55
CA LYS A 73 -9.15 1.53 -8.92
C LYS A 73 -7.81 1.70 -9.63
N ILE A 74 -6.76 2.14 -8.93
CA ILE A 74 -5.44 2.34 -9.54
C ILE A 74 -4.77 1.00 -9.80
N VAL A 75 -4.83 0.08 -8.84
CA VAL A 75 -4.22 -1.25 -8.95
C VAL A 75 -4.88 -2.08 -10.05
N GLU A 76 -6.20 -2.00 -10.19
CA GLU A 76 -6.94 -2.63 -11.30
C GLU A 76 -6.45 -2.13 -12.66
N LYS A 77 -6.20 -0.81 -12.81
CA LYS A 77 -5.64 -0.23 -14.04
C LYS A 77 -4.21 -0.68 -14.33
N ILE A 78 -3.39 -0.89 -13.29
CA ILE A 78 -2.00 -1.38 -13.44
C ILE A 78 -2.01 -2.89 -13.77
N GLY A 79 -2.93 -3.66 -13.20
CA GLY A 79 -3.02 -5.11 -13.40
C GLY A 79 -1.89 -5.89 -12.71
N CYS A 80 -1.36 -5.39 -11.60
CA CYS A 80 -0.25 -6.01 -10.88
C CYS A 80 -0.71 -6.91 -9.72
N PRO A 81 0.16 -7.83 -9.25
CA PRO A 81 -0.11 -8.64 -8.06
C PRO A 81 -0.33 -7.78 -6.81
N VAL A 82 -1.27 -8.22 -5.98
CA VAL A 82 -1.60 -7.59 -4.69
C VAL A 82 -1.17 -8.50 -3.56
N ILE A 83 -0.44 -7.94 -2.58
CA ILE A 83 -0.10 -8.62 -1.33
C ILE A 83 -0.87 -7.94 -0.20
N ASP A 84 -1.64 -8.71 0.56
CA ASP A 84 -2.18 -8.27 1.84
C ASP A 84 -1.08 -8.32 2.91
N VAL A 85 -0.81 -7.16 3.53
CA VAL A 85 0.24 -6.98 4.55
C VAL A 85 -0.32 -6.72 5.95
N SER A 86 -1.63 -6.90 6.16
CA SER A 86 -2.31 -6.54 7.42
C SER A 86 -1.71 -7.21 8.66
N ASP A 87 -1.28 -8.46 8.54
CA ASP A 87 -0.75 -9.26 9.64
C ASP A 87 0.63 -9.87 9.33
N LYS A 88 1.34 -9.32 8.35
CA LYS A 88 2.65 -9.82 7.93
C LYS A 88 3.79 -9.00 8.52
N ALA A 89 4.88 -9.68 8.87
CA ALA A 89 6.14 -9.02 9.14
C ALA A 89 6.73 -8.43 7.84
N ILE A 90 7.65 -7.46 8.01
CA ILE A 90 8.38 -6.86 6.90
C ILE A 90 9.18 -7.93 6.14
N GLU A 91 9.80 -8.87 6.85
CA GLU A 91 10.61 -9.94 6.28
C GLU A 91 9.76 -10.91 5.44
N GLU A 92 8.59 -11.30 5.93
CA GLU A 92 7.64 -12.15 5.20
C GLU A 92 7.15 -11.46 3.93
N THR A 93 6.75 -10.18 4.05
CA THR A 93 6.32 -9.37 2.90
C THR A 93 7.42 -9.24 1.86
N ALA A 94 8.67 -9.02 2.29
CA ALA A 94 9.81 -8.94 1.39
C ALA A 94 10.05 -10.27 0.66
N ASN A 95 9.93 -11.40 1.36
CA ASN A 95 10.05 -12.72 0.76
C ASN A 95 8.97 -12.97 -0.30
N ASP A 96 7.71 -12.63 -0.01
CA ASP A 96 6.61 -12.75 -0.97
C ASP A 96 6.84 -11.89 -2.22
N VAL A 97 7.31 -10.64 -2.04
CA VAL A 97 7.65 -9.75 -3.15
C VAL A 97 8.72 -10.38 -4.03
N ILE A 98 9.79 -10.91 -3.43
CA ILE A 98 10.90 -11.54 -4.19
C ILE A 98 10.39 -12.76 -4.94
N GLN A 99 9.59 -13.63 -4.31
CA GLN A 99 9.05 -14.81 -4.97
C GLN A 99 8.16 -14.46 -6.18
N ILE A 100 7.32 -13.43 -6.06
CA ILE A 100 6.47 -12.98 -7.16
C ILE A 100 7.31 -12.43 -8.31
N ILE A 101 8.34 -11.63 -8.02
CA ILE A 101 9.22 -11.06 -9.03
C ILE A 101 10.04 -12.16 -9.74
N GLU A 102 10.56 -13.14 -9.00
CA GLU A 102 11.40 -14.20 -9.56
C GLU A 102 10.60 -15.28 -10.30
N SER A 103 9.36 -15.56 -9.90
CA SER A 103 8.49 -16.54 -10.60
C SER A 103 7.96 -16.05 -11.95
N LYS A 104 8.02 -14.73 -12.19
CA LYS A 104 7.57 -14.07 -13.41
C LYS A 104 8.72 -13.56 -14.30
N ALA A 105 9.97 -13.82 -13.90
CA ALA A 105 11.18 -13.48 -14.64
C ALA A 105 11.55 -14.59 -15.63
#